data_AF-A0A4R8DKB7-F1
#
_entry.id   AF-A0A4R8DKB7-F1
#
_cell.length_a   1.000
_cell.length_b   1.000
_cell.length_c   1.000
_cell.angle_alpha   90.00
_cell.angle_beta   90.00
_cell.angle_gamma   90.00
#
_symmetry.space_group_name_H-M   'P 1'
#
loop_
_entity.id
_entity.type
_entity.pdbx_description
1 polymer ?
#
loop_
_entity_poly.entity_id
_entity_poly.type
_entity_poly.pdbx_seq_one_letter_code
_entity_poly.pdbx_strand_id
1 'polypeptide(L)'
;MAQLPGEQALAGAEAAWALVPPDDLPDLADPCPPRYLGEEDWYDDLPPMSRVDGLEWELWAGVEQDEAEREMLRLKAPAWVFLPPGAELAAALEELRPQCESPIALIEAMKAAARMEAWAAAIKTSAMASFHRQRKAQATEIPRPTQIDSTGRPIDPERSWAAEVGAALRLSTATAARHIDTALHLTGTLPATHTALRCGALSFA
;
A
#
# COMPACT_ATOMS: atom_id res chain seq x y z
N MET A 1 1.81 -30.09 71.24
CA MET A 1 0.86 -29.72 70.16
C MET A 1 1.25 -30.50 68.93
N ALA A 2 0.44 -31.48 68.55
CA ALA A 2 0.69 -32.35 67.40
C ALA A 2 0.04 -31.74 66.16
N GLN A 3 0.85 -31.50 65.12
CA GLN A 3 0.39 -31.06 63.80
C GLN A 3 -0.38 -32.19 63.11
N LEU A 4 -1.56 -31.86 62.59
CA LEU A 4 -2.45 -32.79 61.89
C LEU A 4 -1.86 -33.17 60.52
N PRO A 5 -1.98 -34.43 60.05
CA PRO A 5 -1.27 -34.94 58.86
C PRO A 5 -1.85 -34.49 57.51
N GLY A 6 -2.75 -33.49 57.49
CA GLY A 6 -3.53 -33.11 56.31
C GLY A 6 -3.09 -31.85 55.58
N GLU A 7 -2.40 -30.92 56.25
CA GLU A 7 -2.05 -29.61 55.64
C GLU A 7 -0.79 -29.64 54.78
N GLN A 8 0.14 -30.59 55.01
CA GLN A 8 1.35 -30.73 54.19
C GLN A 8 1.08 -31.36 52.81
N ALA A 9 -0.01 -32.15 52.68
CA ALA A 9 -0.36 -32.80 51.42
C ALA A 9 -0.99 -31.82 50.41
N LEU A 10 -1.73 -30.81 50.87
CA LEU A 10 -2.34 -29.78 50.02
C LEU A 10 -1.32 -28.72 49.56
N ALA A 11 -0.39 -28.32 50.43
CA ALA A 11 0.68 -27.39 50.05
C ALA A 11 1.67 -28.00 49.03
N GLY A 12 1.89 -29.32 49.07
CA GLY A 12 2.70 -30.03 48.07
C GLY A 12 2.03 -30.15 46.70
N ALA A 13 0.69 -30.19 46.65
CA ALA A 13 -0.08 -30.29 45.41
C ALA A 13 -0.20 -28.94 44.68
N GLU A 14 -0.37 -27.83 45.41
CA GLU A 14 -0.37 -26.48 44.81
C GLU A 14 1.02 -26.04 44.32
N ALA A 15 2.09 -26.44 45.02
CA ALA A 15 3.46 -26.17 44.57
C ALA A 15 3.86 -26.99 43.34
N ALA A 16 3.26 -28.17 43.13
CA ALA A 16 3.49 -29.00 41.94
C ALA A 16 2.79 -28.44 40.69
N TRP A 17 1.63 -27.78 40.85
CA TRP A 17 0.93 -27.15 39.73
C TRP A 17 1.55 -25.81 39.28
N ALA A 18 2.33 -25.15 40.14
CA ALA A 18 3.02 -23.90 39.81
C ALA A 18 4.34 -24.11 39.03
N LEU A 19 4.79 -25.35 38.86
CA LEU A 19 6.05 -25.70 38.18
C LEU A 19 5.86 -26.40 36.83
N VAL A 20 4.62 -26.50 36.33
CA VAL A 20 4.38 -26.88 34.94
C VAL A 20 4.56 -25.61 34.11
N PRO A 21 5.66 -25.44 33.36
CA PRO A 21 5.77 -24.33 32.42
C PRO A 21 4.59 -24.43 31.43
N PRO A 22 4.05 -23.31 30.95
CA PRO A 22 3.03 -23.38 29.90
C PRO A 22 3.58 -24.24 28.75
N ASP A 23 2.86 -25.31 28.40
CA ASP A 23 3.18 -26.25 27.31
C ASP A 23 3.24 -25.57 25.92
N ASP A 24 3.06 -24.25 25.87
CA ASP A 24 3.07 -23.40 24.67
C ASP A 24 4.43 -22.73 24.42
N LEU A 25 5.47 -23.02 25.21
CA LEU A 25 6.82 -22.52 24.91
C LEU A 25 7.42 -23.30 23.73
N PRO A 26 7.82 -22.63 22.64
CA PRO A 26 8.33 -23.30 21.45
C PRO A 26 9.59 -24.09 21.80
N ASP A 27 9.60 -25.37 21.44
CA ASP A 27 10.76 -26.23 21.60
C ASP A 27 11.90 -25.69 20.72
N LEU A 28 12.98 -25.22 21.35
CA LEU A 28 14.17 -24.71 20.67
C LEU A 28 14.94 -25.81 19.91
N ALA A 29 14.62 -27.08 20.15
CA ALA A 29 15.14 -28.23 19.41
C ALA A 29 14.25 -28.66 18.24
N ASP A 30 13.09 -28.03 18.04
CA ASP A 30 12.21 -28.32 16.90
C ASP A 30 12.86 -27.81 15.60
N PRO A 31 13.13 -28.69 14.61
CA PRO A 31 13.64 -28.27 13.31
C PRO A 31 12.63 -27.43 12.51
N CYS A 32 11.36 -27.35 12.93
CA CYS A 32 10.32 -26.54 12.27
C CYS A 32 9.42 -25.86 13.31
N PRO A 33 9.94 -24.87 14.08
CA PRO A 33 9.15 -24.20 15.10
C PRO A 33 7.95 -23.50 14.47
N PRO A 34 6.81 -23.36 15.17
CA PRO A 34 5.66 -22.62 14.67
C PRO A 34 6.09 -21.19 14.33
N ARG A 35 6.06 -20.86 13.03
CA ARG A 35 6.38 -19.53 12.54
C ARG A 35 5.27 -18.58 12.94
N TYR A 36 5.58 -17.64 13.82
CA TYR A 36 4.72 -16.52 14.12
C TYR A 36 4.66 -15.62 12.89
N LEU A 37 3.46 -15.41 12.35
CA LEU A 37 3.25 -14.51 11.23
C LEU A 37 3.48 -13.07 11.71
N GLY A 38 4.58 -12.47 11.26
CA GLY A 38 4.91 -11.07 11.52
C GLY A 38 4.04 -10.13 10.68
N GLU A 39 4.04 -8.84 11.01
CA GLU A 39 3.41 -7.83 10.15
C GLU A 39 3.98 -7.84 8.73
N GLU A 40 5.25 -8.25 8.56
CA GLU A 40 5.90 -8.41 7.27
C GLU A 40 5.32 -9.57 6.42
N ASP A 41 4.83 -10.64 7.05
CA ASP A 41 4.30 -11.83 6.35
C ASP A 41 2.95 -11.55 5.66
N TRP A 42 2.27 -10.44 5.99
CA TRP A 42 1.04 -10.02 5.32
C TRP A 42 1.28 -9.27 4.01
N TYR A 43 2.51 -8.80 3.76
CA TYR A 43 2.84 -8.03 2.57
C TYR A 43 3.46 -8.88 1.44
N ASP A 44 3.95 -10.08 1.77
CA ASP A 44 4.64 -10.98 0.82
C ASP A 44 3.69 -11.74 -0.13
N ASP A 45 2.39 -11.85 0.19
CA ASP A 45 1.39 -12.57 -0.61
C ASP A 45 0.45 -11.65 -1.44
N LEU A 46 0.87 -10.42 -1.72
CA LEU A 46 0.21 -9.65 -2.76
C LEU A 46 0.57 -10.26 -4.12
N PRO A 47 -0.42 -10.67 -4.95
CA PRO A 47 -0.09 -11.17 -6.28
C PRO A 47 0.77 -10.12 -6.99
N PRO A 48 1.90 -10.50 -7.61
CA PRO A 48 2.67 -9.57 -8.41
C PRO A 48 1.75 -8.93 -9.45
N MET A 49 2.05 -7.71 -9.91
CA MET A 49 1.34 -7.07 -11.04
C MET A 49 1.37 -8.02 -12.25
N SER A 50 0.33 -8.83 -12.43
CA SER A 50 0.41 -10.11 -13.15
C SER A 50 -0.84 -10.26 -14.01
N ARG A 51 -0.68 -10.04 -15.32
CA ARG A 51 -1.67 -10.20 -16.41
C ARG A 51 -2.94 -9.34 -16.36
N VAL A 52 -3.56 -9.14 -15.20
CA VAL A 52 -4.75 -8.29 -15.04
C VAL A 52 -4.41 -6.84 -15.42
N ASP A 53 -3.26 -6.35 -14.99
CA ASP A 53 -2.82 -4.98 -15.31
C ASP A 53 -2.52 -4.77 -16.80
N GLY A 54 -2.02 -5.82 -17.47
CA GLY A 54 -1.81 -5.81 -18.91
C GLY A 54 -3.14 -5.73 -19.66
N LEU A 55 -4.14 -6.50 -19.23
CA LEU A 55 -5.49 -6.48 -19.81
C LEU A 55 -6.23 -5.17 -19.52
N GLU A 56 -6.12 -4.64 -18.30
CA GLU A 56 -6.68 -3.33 -17.96
C GLU A 56 -6.04 -2.24 -18.82
N TRP A 57 -4.71 -2.26 -18.94
CA TRP A 57 -4.02 -1.36 -19.87
C TRP A 57 -4.53 -1.53 -21.31
N GLU A 58 -4.65 -2.75 -21.85
CA GLU A 58 -5.16 -2.96 -23.22
C GLU A 58 -6.57 -2.38 -23.43
N LEU A 59 -7.44 -2.45 -22.41
CA LEU A 59 -8.78 -1.86 -22.46
C LEU A 59 -8.75 -0.32 -22.48
N TRP A 60 -7.73 0.28 -21.87
CA TRP A 60 -7.56 1.73 -21.75
C TRP A 60 -6.56 2.31 -22.76
N ALA A 61 -5.73 1.47 -23.39
CA ALA A 61 -4.67 1.86 -24.30
C ALA A 61 -5.28 2.36 -25.61
N GLY A 62 -4.94 3.59 -25.99
CA GLY A 62 -5.38 4.15 -27.26
C GLY A 62 -6.87 4.52 -27.32
N VAL A 63 -7.54 4.68 -26.17
CA VAL A 63 -8.90 5.27 -26.08
C VAL A 63 -8.93 6.65 -26.76
N GLU A 64 -7.82 7.39 -26.72
CA GLU A 64 -7.70 8.70 -27.35
C GLU A 64 -7.25 8.65 -28.82
N GLN A 65 -6.75 7.51 -29.31
CA GLN A 65 -6.15 7.40 -30.64
C GLN A 65 -7.11 6.75 -31.62
N ASP A 66 -7.36 7.40 -32.75
CA ASP A 66 -8.08 6.76 -33.84
C ASP A 66 -7.24 5.65 -34.52
N GLU A 67 -7.90 4.84 -35.35
CA GLU A 67 -7.26 3.69 -35.99
C GLU A 67 -6.14 4.10 -36.97
N ALA A 68 -6.26 5.28 -37.59
CA ALA A 68 -5.29 5.81 -38.54
C ALA A 68 -4.02 6.32 -37.82
N GLU A 69 -4.18 7.02 -36.70
CA GLU A 69 -3.08 7.46 -35.84
C GLU A 69 -2.32 6.26 -35.28
N ARG A 70 -3.03 5.22 -34.82
CA ARG A 70 -2.41 3.98 -34.34
C ARG A 70 -1.56 3.30 -35.41
N GLU A 71 -2.08 3.18 -36.62
CA GLU A 71 -1.33 2.54 -37.71
C GLU A 71 -0.12 3.38 -38.15
N MET A 72 -0.27 4.70 -38.18
CA MET A 72 0.84 5.63 -38.43
C MET A 72 1.95 5.52 -37.38
N LEU A 73 1.58 5.40 -36.10
CA LEU A 73 2.54 5.24 -35.01
C LEU A 73 3.23 3.87 -35.08
N ARG A 74 2.54 2.78 -35.43
CA ARG A 74 3.20 1.46 -35.59
C ARG A 74 4.34 1.48 -36.60
N LEU A 75 4.23 2.31 -37.63
CA LEU A 75 5.24 2.40 -38.69
C LEU A 75 6.43 3.30 -38.33
N LYS A 76 6.26 4.28 -37.43
CA LYS A 76 7.22 5.38 -37.26
C LYS A 76 7.61 5.70 -35.81
N ALA A 77 6.84 5.21 -34.83
CA ALA A 77 7.03 5.56 -33.43
C ALA A 77 8.09 4.67 -32.78
N PRO A 78 8.84 5.21 -31.81
CA PRO A 78 9.68 4.41 -30.93
C PRO A 78 8.87 3.34 -30.18
N ALA A 79 9.48 2.20 -29.89
CA ALA A 79 8.82 1.07 -29.22
C ALA A 79 8.19 1.45 -27.85
N TRP A 80 8.77 2.42 -27.14
CA TRP A 80 8.27 2.86 -25.83
C TRP A 80 6.91 3.55 -25.88
N VAL A 81 6.45 4.03 -27.04
CA VAL A 81 5.11 4.61 -27.20
C VAL A 81 4.03 3.60 -26.82
N PHE A 82 4.26 2.32 -27.09
CA PHE A 82 3.29 1.23 -26.87
C PHE A 82 3.43 0.55 -25.51
N LEU A 83 4.42 0.92 -24.69
CA LEU A 83 4.58 0.33 -23.38
C LEU A 83 3.50 0.85 -22.42
N PRO A 84 2.91 0.00 -21.55
CA PRO A 84 2.08 0.46 -20.45
C PRO A 84 2.87 1.34 -19.49
N PRO A 85 2.23 2.25 -18.73
CA PRO A 85 2.91 2.90 -17.63
C PRO A 85 3.35 1.88 -16.59
N GLY A 86 4.59 1.99 -16.15
CA GLY A 86 5.24 1.02 -15.28
C GLY A 86 6.76 1.00 -15.46
N ALA A 87 7.39 -0.04 -14.94
CA ALA A 87 8.85 -0.15 -14.89
C ALA A 87 9.51 -0.12 -16.28
N GLU A 88 8.94 -0.82 -17.26
CA GLU A 88 9.49 -0.86 -18.63
C GLU A 88 9.43 0.50 -19.31
N LEU A 89 8.31 1.22 -19.18
CA LEU A 89 8.19 2.58 -19.71
C LEU A 89 9.13 3.55 -18.97
N ALA A 90 9.28 3.42 -17.65
CA ALA A 90 10.22 4.23 -16.88
C ALA A 90 11.66 4.04 -17.38
N ALA A 91 12.08 2.79 -17.58
CA ALA A 91 13.42 2.46 -18.09
C ALA A 91 13.63 3.03 -19.50
N ALA A 92 12.63 2.91 -20.39
CA ALA A 92 12.73 3.47 -21.72
C ALA A 92 12.80 5.00 -21.74
N LEU A 93 12.08 5.67 -20.83
CA LEU A 93 12.12 7.14 -20.69
C LEU A 93 13.43 7.64 -20.07
N GLU A 94 14.12 6.84 -19.24
CA GLU A 94 15.43 7.18 -18.68
C GLU A 94 16.50 7.35 -19.79
N GLU A 95 16.41 6.53 -20.84
CA GLU A 95 17.32 6.59 -21.99
C GLU A 95 16.98 7.71 -22.98
N LEU A 96 15.76 8.26 -22.93
CA LEU A 96 15.30 9.30 -23.85
C LEU A 96 16.18 10.55 -23.76
N ARG A 97 16.50 11.14 -24.92
CA ARG A 97 17.25 12.40 -25.03
C ARG A 97 16.41 13.41 -25.82
N PRO A 98 15.59 14.25 -25.16
CA PRO A 98 14.63 15.12 -25.84
C PRO A 98 15.23 16.01 -26.95
N GLN A 99 16.51 16.39 -26.84
CA GLN A 99 17.19 17.23 -27.82
C GLN A 99 17.46 16.52 -29.16
N CYS A 100 17.42 15.18 -29.16
CA CYS A 100 17.68 14.34 -30.33
C CYS A 100 16.39 13.89 -31.03
N GLU A 101 15.22 14.21 -30.47
CA GLU A 101 13.93 13.68 -30.91
C GLU A 101 13.23 14.59 -31.92
N SER A 102 12.44 13.96 -32.79
CA SER A 102 11.53 14.71 -33.67
C SER A 102 10.39 15.36 -32.88
N PRO A 103 9.76 16.43 -33.38
CA PRO A 103 8.59 17.05 -32.70
C PRO A 103 7.47 16.06 -32.38
N ILE A 104 7.21 15.07 -33.26
CA ILE A 104 6.18 14.04 -33.02
C ILE A 104 6.61 13.11 -31.87
N ALA A 105 7.88 12.67 -31.87
CA ALA A 105 8.40 11.84 -30.77
C ALA A 105 8.38 12.59 -29.43
N LEU A 106 8.58 13.91 -29.43
CA LEU A 106 8.45 14.74 -28.23
C LEU A 106 7.01 14.82 -27.70
N ILE A 107 6.00 14.91 -28.58
CA ILE A 107 4.59 14.82 -28.15
C ILE A 107 4.32 13.48 -27.50
N GLU A 108 4.75 12.39 -28.12
CA GLU A 108 4.56 11.05 -27.55
C GLU A 108 5.33 10.87 -26.23
N ALA A 109 6.49 11.50 -26.08
CA ALA A 109 7.26 11.45 -24.84
C ALA A 109 6.53 12.19 -23.71
N MET A 110 5.91 13.34 -24.00
CA MET A 110 5.07 14.04 -23.02
C MET A 110 3.84 13.22 -22.65
N LYS A 111 3.19 12.55 -23.62
CA LYS A 111 2.08 11.62 -23.34
C LYS A 111 2.52 10.43 -22.48
N ALA A 112 3.68 9.85 -22.76
CA ALA A 112 4.26 8.78 -21.96
C ALA A 112 4.59 9.24 -20.52
N ALA A 113 5.18 10.42 -20.36
CA ALA A 113 5.46 11.01 -19.04
C ALA A 113 4.16 11.25 -18.25
N ALA A 114 3.12 11.80 -18.88
CA ALA A 114 1.83 12.01 -18.25
C ALA A 114 1.19 10.69 -17.76
N ARG A 115 1.31 9.61 -18.54
CA ARG A 115 0.88 8.26 -18.11
C ARG A 115 1.67 7.76 -16.90
N MET A 116 2.99 8.01 -16.86
CA MET A 116 3.83 7.66 -15.70
C MET A 116 3.45 8.46 -14.45
N GLU A 117 3.15 9.75 -14.58
CA GLU A 117 2.66 10.59 -13.47
C GLU A 117 1.34 10.05 -12.91
N ALA A 118 0.39 9.72 -13.79
CA ALA A 118 -0.89 9.14 -13.41
C ALA A 118 -0.73 7.79 -12.70
N TRP A 119 0.14 6.91 -13.21
CA TRP A 119 0.45 5.62 -12.59
C TRP A 119 1.08 5.78 -11.20
N ALA A 120 2.06 6.68 -11.06
CA ALA A 120 2.65 6.99 -9.76
C ALA A 120 1.62 7.59 -8.78
N ALA A 121 0.74 8.45 -9.27
CA ALA A 121 -0.36 9.00 -8.48
C ALA A 121 -1.34 7.90 -8.04
N ALA A 122 -1.65 6.90 -8.88
CA ALA A 122 -2.48 5.77 -8.52
C ALA A 122 -1.86 4.93 -7.40
N ILE A 123 -0.55 4.67 -7.46
CA ILE A 123 0.18 3.96 -6.39
C ILE A 123 0.10 4.73 -5.08
N LYS A 124 0.41 6.03 -5.09
CA LYS A 124 0.30 6.90 -3.92
C LYS A 124 -1.12 6.87 -3.35
N THR A 125 -2.13 6.95 -4.21
CA THR A 125 -3.55 6.88 -3.83
C THR A 125 -3.87 5.55 -3.14
N SER A 126 -3.46 4.41 -3.71
CA SER A 126 -3.62 3.10 -3.07
C SER A 126 -2.92 3.03 -1.72
N ALA A 127 -1.68 3.51 -1.63
CA ALA A 127 -0.90 3.52 -0.40
C ALA A 127 -1.57 4.35 0.70
N MET A 128 -2.05 5.56 0.38
CA MET A 128 -2.76 6.42 1.35
C MET A 128 -4.04 5.77 1.86
N ALA A 129 -4.84 5.16 0.98
CA ALA A 129 -6.06 4.47 1.37
C ALA A 129 -5.78 3.24 2.25
N SER A 130 -4.80 2.42 1.87
CA SER A 130 -4.37 1.26 2.66
C SER A 130 -3.83 1.66 4.02
N PHE A 131 -2.95 2.65 4.08
CA PHE A 131 -2.44 3.20 5.34
C PHE A 131 -3.58 3.62 6.27
N HIS A 132 -4.56 4.38 5.77
CA HIS A 132 -5.69 4.81 6.58
C HIS A 132 -6.54 3.64 7.08
N ARG A 133 -6.82 2.66 6.22
CA ARG A 133 -7.58 1.45 6.59
C ARG A 133 -6.84 0.62 7.64
N GLN A 134 -5.53 0.46 7.52
CA GLN A 134 -4.68 -0.23 8.49
C GLN A 134 -4.65 0.50 9.84
N ARG A 135 -4.44 1.83 9.84
CA ARG A 135 -4.52 2.65 11.06
C ARG A 135 -5.87 2.53 11.74
N LYS A 136 -6.96 2.52 10.97
CA LYS A 136 -8.32 2.32 11.48
C LYS A 136 -8.51 0.94 12.10
N ALA A 137 -8.00 -0.12 11.47
CA ALA A 137 -8.02 -1.48 12.02
C ALA A 137 -7.24 -1.56 13.35
N GLN A 138 -6.00 -1.05 13.36
CA GLN A 138 -5.18 -0.98 14.59
C GLN A 138 -5.89 -0.22 15.71
N ALA A 139 -6.59 0.88 15.41
CA ALA A 139 -7.33 1.65 16.41
C ALA A 139 -8.48 0.86 17.05
N THR A 140 -9.10 -0.08 16.34
CA THR A 140 -10.16 -0.93 16.91
C THR A 140 -9.63 -1.96 17.91
N GLU A 141 -8.34 -2.29 17.83
CA GLU A 141 -7.69 -3.26 18.72
C GLU A 141 -7.16 -2.62 20.02
N ILE A 142 -7.04 -1.29 20.06
CA ILE A 142 -6.49 -0.56 21.21
C ILE A 142 -7.64 -0.09 22.13
N PRO A 143 -7.76 -0.61 23.37
CA PRO A 143 -8.93 -0.37 24.22
C PRO A 143 -9.07 1.04 24.80
N ARG A 144 -8.02 1.87 24.75
CA ARG A 144 -8.00 3.23 25.32
C ARG A 144 -7.08 4.14 24.50
N PRO A 145 -7.36 5.46 24.43
CA PRO A 145 -6.46 6.39 23.77
C PRO A 145 -5.07 6.31 24.38
N THR A 146 -4.09 5.93 23.56
CA THR A 146 -2.68 5.73 23.95
C THR A 146 -1.91 7.04 24.07
N GLN A 147 -2.44 8.14 23.55
CA GLN A 147 -1.78 9.44 23.53
C GLN A 147 -2.72 10.57 23.98
N ILE A 148 -2.16 11.48 24.77
CA ILE A 148 -2.83 12.64 25.36
C ILE A 148 -2.03 13.88 24.96
N ASP A 149 -2.71 14.96 24.59
CA ASP A 149 -2.09 16.23 24.24
C ASP A 149 -1.61 17.02 25.48
N SER A 150 -0.95 18.16 25.25
CA SER A 150 -0.46 19.05 26.32
C SER A 150 -1.57 19.67 27.17
N THR A 151 -2.83 19.58 26.74
CA THR A 151 -4.02 20.04 27.47
C THR A 151 -4.72 18.93 28.24
N GLY A 152 -4.17 17.71 28.22
CA GLY A 152 -4.74 16.55 28.91
C GLY A 152 -5.88 15.88 28.13
N ARG A 153 -6.10 16.23 26.86
CA ARG A 153 -7.16 15.63 26.03
C ARG A 153 -6.61 14.47 25.21
N PRO A 154 -7.38 13.39 25.02
CA PRO A 154 -7.03 12.35 24.06
C PRO A 154 -6.76 12.95 22.67
N ILE A 155 -5.65 12.55 22.05
CA ILE A 155 -5.38 12.93 20.67
C ILE A 155 -6.39 12.23 19.77
N ASP A 156 -7.04 13.00 18.90
CA ASP A 156 -7.86 12.45 17.82
C ASP A 156 -6.99 11.61 16.88
N PRO A 157 -7.20 10.27 16.82
CA PRO A 157 -6.37 9.38 16.03
C PRO A 157 -6.41 9.73 14.54
N GLU A 158 -7.59 10.07 13.99
CA GLU A 158 -7.73 10.36 12.56
C GLU A 158 -6.94 11.63 12.19
N ARG A 159 -7.01 12.66 13.04
CA ARG A 159 -6.21 13.88 12.88
C ARG A 159 -4.71 13.61 13.01
N SER A 160 -4.31 12.68 13.87
CA SER A 160 -2.92 12.25 14.02
C SER A 160 -2.39 11.54 12.77
N TRP A 161 -3.18 10.62 12.19
CA TRP A 161 -2.80 9.90 10.97
C TRP A 161 -2.69 10.83 9.76
N ALA A 162 -3.60 11.81 9.63
CA ALA A 162 -3.49 12.84 8.61
C ALA A 162 -2.23 13.71 8.81
N ALA A 163 -1.82 13.96 10.05
CA ALA A 163 -0.59 14.70 10.34
C ALA A 163 0.68 13.89 9.99
N GLU A 164 0.67 12.56 10.21
CA GLU A 164 1.75 11.67 9.80
C GLU A 164 1.96 11.67 8.28
N VAL A 165 0.86 11.50 7.53
CA VAL A 165 0.87 11.60 6.07
C VAL A 165 1.31 12.99 5.61
N GLY A 166 0.81 14.04 6.27
CA GLY A 166 1.21 15.42 6.01
C GLY A 166 2.71 15.65 6.19
N ALA A 167 3.29 15.15 7.27
CA ALA A 167 4.72 15.24 7.53
C ALA A 167 5.54 14.48 6.48
N ALA A 168 5.16 13.24 6.15
CA ALA A 168 5.87 12.40 5.17
C ALA A 168 5.87 13.01 3.76
N LEU A 169 4.75 13.61 3.35
CA LEU A 169 4.56 14.16 2.00
C LEU A 169 4.77 15.68 1.92
N ARG A 170 5.21 16.33 3.00
CA ARG A 170 5.39 17.79 3.11
C ARG A 170 4.11 18.58 2.78
N LEU A 171 2.97 18.10 3.26
CA LEU A 171 1.66 18.72 3.12
C LEU A 171 1.18 19.27 4.47
N SER A 172 0.28 20.25 4.43
CA SER A 172 -0.49 20.59 5.63
C SER A 172 -1.38 19.41 6.03
N THR A 173 -1.68 19.27 7.33
CA THR A 173 -2.59 18.23 7.83
C THR A 173 -3.95 18.28 7.14
N ALA A 174 -4.47 19.47 6.85
CA ALA A 174 -5.75 19.63 6.15
C ALA A 174 -5.70 19.13 4.70
N THR A 175 -4.61 19.41 3.98
CA THR A 175 -4.42 18.89 2.62
C THR A 175 -4.25 17.38 2.62
N ALA A 176 -3.50 16.84 3.57
CA ALA A 176 -3.32 15.40 3.73
C ALA A 176 -4.66 14.69 4.01
N ALA A 177 -5.48 15.22 4.92
CA ALA A 177 -6.81 14.69 5.20
C ALA A 177 -7.69 14.64 3.93
N ARG A 178 -7.75 15.74 3.17
CA ARG A 178 -8.50 15.77 1.90
C ARG A 178 -7.98 14.74 0.89
N HIS A 179 -6.65 14.57 0.80
CA HIS A 179 -6.07 13.58 -0.10
C HIS A 179 -6.38 12.14 0.34
N ILE A 180 -6.43 11.87 1.66
CA ILE A 180 -6.85 10.57 2.20
C ILE A 180 -8.31 10.30 1.83
N ASP A 181 -9.21 11.28 1.99
CA ASP A 181 -10.63 11.12 1.61
C ASP A 181 -10.79 10.80 0.11
N THR A 182 -10.10 11.56 -0.74
CA THR A 182 -10.06 11.28 -2.19
C THR A 182 -9.54 9.87 -2.47
N ALA A 183 -8.47 9.45 -1.78
CA ALA A 183 -7.89 8.13 -1.94
C ALA A 183 -8.86 7.00 -1.53
N LEU A 184 -9.55 7.15 -0.41
CA LEU A 184 -10.58 6.21 0.05
C LEU A 184 -11.75 6.12 -0.93
N HIS A 185 -12.15 7.25 -1.52
CA HIS A 185 -13.21 7.30 -2.51
C HIS A 185 -12.83 6.63 -3.83
N LEU A 186 -11.64 6.95 -4.37
CA LEU A 186 -11.14 6.36 -5.61
C LEU A 186 -10.94 4.84 -5.49
N THR A 187 -10.35 4.39 -4.38
CA THR A 187 -10.07 2.96 -4.16
C THR A 187 -11.24 2.18 -3.55
N GLY A 188 -12.42 2.79 -3.47
CA GLY A 188 -13.60 2.19 -2.85
C GLY A 188 -14.85 2.38 -3.71
N THR A 189 -15.31 3.62 -3.84
CA THR A 189 -16.54 3.96 -4.58
C THR A 189 -16.32 4.07 -6.08
N LEU A 190 -15.13 4.51 -6.53
CA LEU A 190 -14.81 4.75 -7.94
C LEU A 190 -13.67 3.85 -8.45
N PRO A 191 -13.76 2.51 -8.30
CA PRO A 191 -12.65 1.61 -8.64
C PRO A 191 -12.28 1.69 -10.13
N ALA A 192 -13.25 1.86 -11.03
CA ALA A 192 -12.98 2.02 -12.46
C ALA A 192 -12.17 3.31 -12.77
N THR A 193 -12.42 4.40 -12.04
CA THR A 193 -11.65 5.64 -12.17
C THR A 193 -10.22 5.45 -11.64
N HIS A 194 -10.06 4.73 -10.54
CA HIS A 194 -8.74 4.37 -10.02
C HIS A 194 -7.97 3.47 -10.99
N THR A 195 -8.62 2.49 -11.63
CA THR A 195 -8.03 1.68 -12.70
C THR A 195 -7.63 2.54 -13.92
N ALA A 196 -8.50 3.44 -14.37
CA ALA A 196 -8.18 4.33 -15.49
C ALA A 196 -6.98 5.24 -15.18
N LEU A 197 -6.87 5.74 -13.95
CA LEU A 197 -5.70 6.50 -13.47
C LEU A 197 -4.45 5.62 -13.43
N ARG A 198 -4.55 4.39 -12.89
CA ARG A 198 -3.44 3.41 -12.86
C ARG A 198 -2.94 3.08 -14.25
N CYS A 199 -3.83 2.99 -15.23
CA CYS A 199 -3.50 2.78 -16.63
C CYS A 199 -3.01 4.06 -17.32
N GLY A 200 -3.04 5.23 -16.67
CA GLY A 200 -2.64 6.50 -17.30
C GLY A 200 -3.60 7.02 -18.36
N ALA A 201 -4.82 6.47 -18.44
CA ALA A 201 -5.87 7.00 -19.32
C ALA A 201 -6.51 8.28 -18.76
N LEU A 202 -6.37 8.53 -17.47
CA LEU A 202 -6.75 9.78 -16.81
C LEU A 202 -5.53 10.37 -16.09
N SER A 203 -5.48 11.69 -15.97
CA SER A 203 -4.50 12.38 -15.13
C SER A 203 -5.05 12.62 -13.72
N PHE A 204 -4.14 12.79 -12.75
CA PHE A 204 -4.46 13.16 -11.37
C PHE A 204 -4.27 14.68 -11.20
N ALA A 205 -5.22 15.49 -11.70
CA ALA A 205 -5.20 16.95 -11.57
C ALA A 205 -6.29 17.45 -10.61
#